data_AF-A0A8H7K1A0-F1
#
_entry.id   AF-A0A8H7K1A0-F1
#
_cell.length_a   1.000
_cell.length_b   1.000
_cell.length_c   1.000
_cell.angle_alpha   90.00
_cell.angle_beta   90.00
_cell.angle_gamma   90.00
#
_symmetry.space_group_name_H-M   'P 1'
#
loop_
_entity.id
_entity.type
_entity.pdbx_description
1 polymer ?
#
loop_
_entity_poly.entity_id
_entity_poly.type
_entity_poly.pdbx_seq_one_letter_code
_entity_poly.pdbx_strand_id
1 'polypeptide(L)'
;MDEVIQRSSGFDSDDPMGILITRYQEIWPGWAQDARLISSDPDTFKGKAKGLTAEFLVSLSEFPELEAHDWESIAAEGKIREISDPDFFVGRSYEVDDLEPALILLDYLLVQLIIIRMAYDFAILYEWPLAELTMSRNRELSTRAWMLIPYLKTQKREEIYHFSSLFKLTFESAEKWDQEHLMDIVEYLGCVPLEPGQDRTEILTDLITREAKIFSGRLVLES
;
A
#
# COMPACT_ATOMS: atom_id res chain seq x y z
N MET A 1 13.02 16.89 -9.89
CA MET A 1 12.65 16.63 -8.48
C MET A 1 12.02 17.87 -7.85
N ASP A 2 12.53 19.07 -8.13
CA ASP A 2 11.93 20.34 -7.68
C ASP A 2 10.59 20.72 -8.38
N GLU A 3 10.34 20.25 -9.61
CA GLU A 3 9.05 20.48 -10.30
C GLU A 3 7.88 19.63 -9.76
N VAL A 4 8.17 18.50 -9.10
CA VAL A 4 7.13 17.66 -8.48
C VAL A 4 6.68 18.26 -7.14
N ILE A 5 7.59 18.93 -6.43
CA ILE A 5 7.30 19.65 -5.19
C ILE A 5 6.56 20.97 -5.48
N GLN A 6 6.79 21.62 -6.64
CA GLN A 6 6.06 22.87 -6.96
C GLN A 6 4.58 22.66 -7.30
N ARG A 7 4.16 21.45 -7.73
CA ARG A 7 2.74 21.16 -7.97
C ARG A 7 1.92 20.93 -6.71
N SER A 8 2.54 20.74 -5.54
CA SER A 8 1.81 20.59 -4.27
C SER A 8 1.40 21.92 -3.62
N SER A 9 1.73 23.07 -4.23
CA SER A 9 1.39 24.40 -3.69
C SER A 9 0.00 24.91 -4.09
N GLY A 10 -0.78 24.11 -4.80
CA GLY A 10 -2.13 24.45 -5.28
C GLY A 10 -3.27 23.74 -4.56
N PHE A 11 -3.01 23.02 -3.46
CA PHE A 11 -4.08 22.45 -2.66
C PHE A 11 -4.78 23.57 -1.88
N ASP A 12 -6.07 23.72 -2.16
CA ASP A 12 -6.95 24.61 -1.40
C ASP A 12 -6.87 24.22 0.08
N SER A 13 -6.87 25.18 1.01
CA SER A 13 -6.74 24.88 2.44
C SER A 13 -7.90 24.05 3.01
N ASP A 14 -8.93 23.84 2.19
CA ASP A 14 -10.12 23.05 2.48
C ASP A 14 -10.13 21.68 1.76
N ASP A 15 -9.07 21.31 1.02
CA ASP A 15 -8.95 19.98 0.42
C ASP A 15 -8.72 18.91 1.52
N PRO A 16 -9.69 18.01 1.75
CA PRO A 16 -9.56 16.97 2.77
C PRO A 16 -8.34 16.07 2.56
N MET A 17 -7.95 15.82 1.30
CA MET A 17 -6.76 15.02 0.98
C MET A 17 -5.48 15.74 1.40
N GLY A 18 -5.31 17.00 1.02
CA GLY A 18 -4.15 17.81 1.40
C GLY A 18 -3.97 17.89 2.91
N ILE A 19 -5.07 18.05 3.67
CA ILE A 19 -5.06 18.04 5.13
C ILE A 19 -4.58 16.69 5.68
N LEU A 20 -5.11 15.59 5.13
CA LEU A 20 -4.77 14.25 5.58
C LEU A 20 -3.30 13.90 5.30
N ILE A 21 -2.82 14.17 4.09
CA ILE A 21 -1.41 13.97 3.70
C ILE A 21 -0.51 14.78 4.62
N THR A 22 -0.84 16.05 4.87
CA THR A 22 -0.06 16.91 5.79
C THR A 22 -0.02 16.33 7.19
N ARG A 23 -1.17 15.92 7.74
CA ARG A 23 -1.23 15.27 9.06
C ARG A 23 -0.37 14.01 9.12
N TYR A 24 -0.42 13.17 8.09
CA TYR A 24 0.42 11.96 8.04
C TYR A 24 1.90 12.28 7.91
N GLN A 25 2.28 13.29 7.13
CA GLN A 25 3.66 13.75 7.03
C GLN A 25 4.21 14.26 8.37
N GLU A 26 3.36 14.87 9.20
CA GLU A 26 3.74 15.33 10.54
C GLU A 26 3.91 14.19 11.55
N ILE A 27 3.04 13.18 11.55
CA ILE A 27 3.09 12.07 12.51
C ILE A 27 4.00 10.92 12.08
N TRP A 28 4.22 10.75 10.77
CA TRP A 28 5.00 9.64 10.20
C TRP A 28 6.43 9.51 10.77
N PRO A 29 7.21 10.61 10.94
CA PRO A 29 8.54 10.51 11.53
C PRO A 29 8.53 9.90 12.94
N GLY A 30 7.52 10.23 13.74
CA GLY A 30 7.32 9.68 15.09
C GLY A 30 6.98 8.20 15.05
N TRP A 31 6.04 7.80 14.19
CA TRP A 31 5.68 6.40 13.98
C TRP A 31 6.87 5.56 13.50
N ALA A 32 7.64 6.07 12.53
CA ALA A 32 8.83 5.40 12.03
C ALA A 32 9.95 5.28 13.08
N GLN A 33 10.10 6.27 13.96
CA GLN A 33 11.02 6.18 15.10
C GLN A 33 10.55 5.13 16.10
N ASP A 34 9.28 5.13 16.47
CA ASP A 34 8.72 4.19 17.43
C ASP A 34 8.75 2.75 16.92
N ALA A 35 8.41 2.54 15.63
CA ALA A 35 8.55 1.23 14.98
C ALA A 35 9.99 0.72 15.04
N ARG A 36 10.99 1.57 14.77
CA ARG A 36 12.41 1.20 14.88
C ARG A 36 12.82 0.82 16.31
N LEU A 37 12.35 1.56 17.32
CA LEU A 37 12.60 1.22 18.72
C LEU A 37 12.00 -0.14 19.07
N ILE A 38 10.73 -0.35 18.69
CA ILE A 38 10.02 -1.62 18.89
C ILE A 38 10.78 -2.78 18.22
N SER A 39 11.25 -2.59 16.99
CA SER A 39 12.03 -3.62 16.28
C SER A 39 13.38 -3.90 16.93
N SER A 40 14.01 -2.91 17.57
CA SER A 40 15.32 -3.09 18.22
C SER A 40 15.25 -3.84 19.55
N ASP A 41 14.14 -3.73 20.28
CA ASP A 41 13.90 -4.42 21.55
C ASP A 41 12.40 -4.63 21.80
N PRO A 42 11.79 -5.66 21.17
CA PRO A 42 10.35 -5.91 21.27
C PRO A 42 9.88 -6.09 22.72
N ASP A 43 10.65 -6.79 23.55
CA ASP A 43 10.25 -7.12 24.91
C ASP A 43 10.13 -5.85 25.77
N THR A 44 11.09 -4.93 25.65
CA THR A 44 11.06 -3.65 26.37
C THR A 44 9.96 -2.72 25.88
N PHE A 45 9.69 -2.70 24.57
CA PHE A 45 8.79 -1.72 23.95
C PHE A 45 7.37 -2.21 23.67
N LYS A 46 6.94 -3.34 24.24
CA LYS A 46 5.57 -3.88 24.08
C LYS A 46 4.45 -2.86 24.36
N GLY A 47 4.59 -2.02 25.39
CA GLY A 47 3.61 -0.98 25.71
C GLY A 47 3.51 0.11 24.64
N LYS A 48 4.65 0.50 24.05
CA LYS A 48 4.73 1.45 22.94
C LYS A 48 4.12 0.87 21.66
N ALA A 49 4.41 -0.40 21.37
CA ALA A 49 3.78 -1.10 20.25
C ALA A 49 2.25 -1.11 20.37
N LYS A 50 1.72 -1.35 21.58
CA LYS A 50 0.27 -1.34 21.81
C LYS A 50 -0.34 0.04 21.57
N GLY A 51 0.33 1.10 22.04
CA GLY A 51 -0.10 2.49 21.80
C GLY A 51 -0.10 2.83 20.32
N LEU A 52 1.00 2.52 19.63
CA LEU A 52 1.16 2.79 18.20
C LEU A 52 0.14 2.00 17.35
N THR A 53 -0.13 0.73 17.67
CA THR A 53 -1.20 -0.02 17.00
C THR A 53 -2.58 0.60 17.21
N ALA A 54 -2.88 1.13 18.40
CA ALA A 54 -4.15 1.82 18.63
C ALA A 54 -4.25 3.10 17.78
N GLU A 55 -3.18 3.89 17.69
CA GLU A 55 -3.11 5.07 16.81
C GLU A 55 -3.31 4.72 15.33
N PHE A 56 -2.71 3.63 14.88
CA PHE A 56 -2.90 3.10 13.53
C PHE A 56 -4.36 2.74 13.25
N LEU A 57 -5.01 2.02 14.17
CA LEU A 57 -6.41 1.61 13.99
C LEU A 57 -7.37 2.82 14.03
N VAL A 58 -7.12 3.80 14.88
CA VAL A 58 -7.87 5.08 14.88
C VAL A 58 -7.69 5.79 13.54
N SER A 59 -6.45 5.92 13.08
CA SER A 59 -6.13 6.53 11.79
C SER A 59 -6.84 5.84 10.63
N LEU A 60 -6.80 4.49 10.59
CA LEU A 60 -7.50 3.69 9.59
C LEU A 60 -9.03 3.85 9.63
N SER A 61 -9.61 4.20 10.78
CA SER A 61 -11.05 4.46 10.89
C SER A 61 -11.48 5.83 10.38
N GLU A 62 -10.55 6.78 10.25
CA GLU A 62 -10.80 8.12 9.68
C GLU A 62 -10.74 8.09 8.14
N PHE A 63 -10.02 7.14 7.55
CA PHE A 63 -9.90 7.02 6.08
C PHE A 63 -11.23 6.78 5.35
N PRO A 64 -12.15 5.90 5.79
CA PRO A 64 -13.41 5.66 5.09
C PRO A 64 -14.29 6.90 4.93
N GLU A 65 -14.26 7.83 5.88
CA GLU A 65 -15.04 9.07 5.79
C GLU A 65 -14.47 10.02 4.72
N LEU A 66 -13.14 10.09 4.64
CA LEU A 66 -12.41 10.89 3.65
C LEU A 66 -12.47 10.27 2.26
N GLU A 67 -12.32 8.94 2.21
CA GLU A 67 -12.50 8.16 1.01
C GLU A 67 -13.93 8.29 0.48
N ALA A 68 -14.96 8.23 1.32
CA ALA A 68 -16.33 8.42 0.86
C ALA A 68 -16.55 9.80 0.24
N HIS A 69 -15.97 10.86 0.81
CA HIS A 69 -16.10 12.21 0.27
C HIS A 69 -15.46 12.33 -1.13
N ASP A 70 -14.22 11.90 -1.28
CA ASP A 70 -13.50 12.00 -2.55
C ASP A 70 -13.97 10.97 -3.57
N TRP A 71 -14.29 9.76 -3.13
CA TRP A 71 -14.82 8.70 -3.99
C TRP A 71 -16.20 9.02 -4.50
N GLU A 72 -17.08 9.63 -3.70
CA GLU A 72 -18.37 10.12 -4.18
C GLU A 72 -18.17 11.19 -5.26
N SER A 73 -17.19 12.09 -5.11
CA SER A 73 -16.88 13.09 -6.14
C SER A 73 -16.31 12.45 -7.42
N ILE A 74 -15.31 11.57 -7.29
CA ILE A 74 -14.65 10.87 -8.40
C ILE A 74 -15.65 9.97 -9.14
N ALA A 75 -16.50 9.25 -8.41
CA ALA A 75 -17.52 8.38 -8.97
C ALA A 75 -18.68 9.17 -9.58
N ALA A 76 -19.11 10.28 -8.97
CA ALA A 76 -20.15 11.15 -9.53
C ALA A 76 -19.72 11.82 -10.84
N GLU A 77 -18.42 12.13 -10.97
CA GLU A 77 -17.82 12.65 -12.19
C GLU A 77 -17.55 11.56 -13.25
N GLY A 78 -17.75 10.28 -12.90
CA GLY A 78 -17.53 9.14 -13.80
C GLY A 78 -16.07 8.75 -13.99
N LYS A 79 -15.14 9.40 -13.28
CA LYS A 79 -13.70 9.28 -13.48
C LYS A 79 -13.12 7.92 -13.15
N ILE A 80 -13.73 7.22 -12.18
CA ILE A 80 -13.41 5.82 -11.86
C ILE A 80 -14.70 5.04 -11.65
N ARG A 81 -14.78 3.86 -12.26
CA ARG A 81 -15.91 2.94 -12.13
C ARG A 81 -15.44 1.51 -11.98
N GLU A 82 -16.01 0.79 -11.02
CA GLU A 82 -15.83 -0.66 -10.94
C GLU A 82 -16.61 -1.37 -12.05
N ILE A 83 -15.92 -2.24 -12.79
CA ILE A 83 -16.50 -3.06 -13.86
C ILE A 83 -16.21 -4.55 -13.61
N SER A 84 -17.11 -5.40 -14.12
CA SER A 84 -16.87 -6.84 -14.15
C SER A 84 -15.78 -7.16 -15.18
N ASP A 85 -14.80 -7.97 -14.78
CA ASP A 85 -13.68 -8.36 -15.62
C ASP A 85 -13.30 -9.81 -15.30
N PRO A 86 -14.06 -10.79 -15.85
CA PRO A 86 -13.90 -12.20 -15.49
C PRO A 86 -12.56 -12.80 -15.93
N ASP A 87 -11.83 -12.11 -16.82
CA ASP A 87 -10.53 -12.56 -17.33
C ASP A 87 -9.37 -12.03 -16.46
N PHE A 88 -9.62 -10.99 -15.65
CA PHE A 88 -8.67 -10.49 -14.67
C PHE A 88 -8.71 -11.31 -13.37
N PHE A 89 -7.57 -11.45 -12.69
CA PHE A 89 -7.44 -12.39 -11.58
C PHE A 89 -8.34 -12.07 -10.38
N VAL A 90 -8.71 -10.81 -10.20
CA VAL A 90 -9.67 -10.39 -9.17
C VAL A 90 -11.15 -10.55 -9.61
N GLY A 91 -11.41 -10.83 -10.89
CA GLY A 91 -12.74 -10.93 -11.48
C GLY A 91 -13.43 -9.59 -11.76
N ARG A 92 -12.76 -8.48 -11.42
CA ARG A 92 -13.23 -7.10 -11.57
C ARG A 92 -12.04 -6.16 -11.70
N SER A 93 -12.27 -5.01 -12.31
CA SER A 93 -11.26 -3.97 -12.50
C SER A 93 -11.88 -2.58 -12.41
N TYR A 94 -11.03 -1.55 -12.33
CA TYR A 94 -11.46 -0.17 -12.45
C TYR A 94 -11.32 0.29 -13.91
N GLU A 95 -12.42 0.78 -14.47
CA GLU A 95 -12.39 1.67 -15.63
C GLU A 95 -12.06 3.07 -15.14
N VAL A 96 -11.06 3.71 -15.76
CA VAL A 96 -10.52 4.99 -15.33
C VAL A 96 -10.40 5.90 -16.56
N ASP A 97 -10.94 7.11 -16.46
CA ASP A 97 -10.96 8.08 -17.56
C ASP A 97 -9.60 8.73 -17.82
N ASP A 98 -8.86 9.06 -16.76
CA ASP A 98 -7.55 9.71 -16.81
C ASP A 98 -6.64 9.30 -15.63
N LEU A 99 -5.35 9.65 -15.72
CA LEU A 99 -4.33 9.11 -14.82
C LEU A 99 -4.48 9.65 -13.40
N GLU A 100 -4.82 10.93 -13.27
CA GLU A 100 -4.91 11.67 -12.01
C GLU A 100 -5.75 10.96 -10.91
N PRO A 101 -7.02 10.57 -11.13
CA PRO A 101 -7.83 9.89 -10.13
C PRO A 101 -7.27 8.50 -9.77
N ALA A 102 -6.62 7.80 -10.71
CA ALA A 102 -5.93 6.55 -10.38
C ALA A 102 -4.74 6.80 -9.45
N LEU A 103 -3.96 7.86 -9.65
CA LEU A 103 -2.86 8.23 -8.75
C LEU A 103 -3.38 8.57 -7.35
N ILE A 104 -4.42 9.39 -7.27
CA ILE A 104 -5.12 9.76 -6.02
C ILE A 104 -5.57 8.51 -5.26
N LEU A 105 -6.23 7.57 -5.94
CA LEU A 105 -6.67 6.32 -5.31
C LEU A 105 -5.48 5.44 -4.87
N LEU A 106 -4.42 5.33 -5.67
CA LEU A 106 -3.23 4.56 -5.31
C LEU A 106 -2.52 5.13 -4.10
N ASP A 107 -2.40 6.45 -4.00
CA ASP A 107 -1.80 7.12 -2.85
C ASP A 107 -2.63 6.88 -1.58
N TYR A 108 -3.95 6.97 -1.67
CA TYR A 108 -4.85 6.61 -0.57
C TYR A 108 -4.65 5.17 -0.10
N LEU A 109 -4.63 4.23 -1.04
CA LEU A 109 -4.46 2.82 -0.73
C LEU A 109 -3.06 2.56 -0.17
N LEU A 110 -2.02 3.22 -0.68
CA LEU A 110 -0.64 3.07 -0.21
C LEU A 110 -0.51 3.43 1.27
N VAL A 111 -1.05 4.58 1.70
CA VAL A 111 -0.97 5.00 3.09
C VAL A 111 -1.72 4.02 4.00
N GLN A 112 -2.94 3.64 3.62
CA GLN A 112 -3.71 2.64 4.37
C GLN A 112 -3.00 1.29 4.45
N LEU A 113 -2.39 0.83 3.35
CA LEU A 113 -1.65 -0.43 3.27
C LEU A 113 -0.40 -0.42 4.15
N ILE A 114 0.34 0.69 4.20
CA ILE A 114 1.49 0.83 5.09
C ILE A 114 1.03 0.74 6.55
N ILE A 115 0.00 1.49 6.95
CA ILE A 115 -0.48 1.54 8.33
C ILE A 115 -1.02 0.18 8.79
N ILE A 116 -1.89 -0.46 7.98
CA ILE A 116 -2.47 -1.77 8.32
C ILE A 116 -1.38 -2.84 8.39
N ARG A 117 -0.36 -2.74 7.54
CA ARG A 117 0.75 -3.68 7.52
C ARG A 117 1.61 -3.57 8.79
N MET A 118 1.92 -2.36 9.22
CA MET A 118 2.63 -2.14 10.50
C MET A 118 1.82 -2.65 11.69
N ALA A 119 0.50 -2.42 11.70
CA ALA A 119 -0.39 -2.94 12.73
C ALA A 119 -0.41 -4.47 12.76
N TYR A 120 -0.48 -5.11 11.59
CA TYR A 120 -0.39 -6.57 11.45
C TYR A 120 0.96 -7.11 11.96
N ASP A 121 2.07 -6.48 11.57
CA ASP A 121 3.41 -6.92 11.96
C ASP A 121 3.58 -6.90 13.49
N PHE A 122 3.07 -5.87 14.18
CA PHE A 122 3.04 -5.85 15.65
C PHE A 122 2.10 -6.91 16.24
N ALA A 123 0.94 -7.13 15.63
CA ALA A 123 0.00 -8.15 16.08
C ALA A 123 0.63 -9.56 16.04
N ILE A 124 1.37 -9.86 14.98
CA ILE A 124 2.10 -11.12 14.85
C ILE A 124 3.23 -11.19 15.89
N LEU A 125 4.03 -10.13 16.02
CA LEU A 125 5.19 -10.09 16.92
C LEU A 125 4.81 -10.34 18.39
N TYR A 126 3.66 -9.83 18.83
CA TYR A 126 3.20 -9.95 20.21
C TYR A 126 2.04 -10.92 20.40
N GLU A 127 1.72 -11.72 19.38
CA GLU A 127 0.64 -12.72 19.39
C GLU A 127 -0.73 -12.11 19.80
N TRP A 128 -1.04 -10.93 19.29
CA TRP A 128 -2.33 -10.27 19.54
C TRP A 128 -3.44 -10.81 18.65
N PRO A 129 -4.69 -10.88 19.16
CA PRO A 129 -5.82 -11.45 18.43
C PRO A 129 -6.27 -10.62 17.22
N LEU A 130 -5.67 -9.45 17.00
CA LEU A 130 -6.02 -8.55 15.89
C LEU A 130 -5.32 -8.91 14.56
N ALA A 131 -4.38 -9.85 14.56
CA ALA A 131 -3.61 -10.22 13.37
C ALA A 131 -4.53 -10.63 12.19
N GLU A 132 -5.50 -11.52 12.44
CA GLU A 132 -6.45 -11.97 11.41
C GLU A 132 -7.30 -10.81 10.85
N LEU A 133 -7.82 -9.95 11.74
CA LEU A 133 -8.59 -8.78 11.34
C LEU A 133 -7.76 -7.82 10.48
N THR A 134 -6.52 -7.53 10.89
CA THR A 134 -5.63 -6.66 10.11
C THR A 134 -5.24 -7.27 8.77
N MET A 135 -5.04 -8.58 8.69
CA MET A 135 -4.76 -9.26 7.42
C MET A 135 -5.98 -9.25 6.49
N SER A 136 -7.18 -9.47 7.02
CA SER A 136 -8.42 -9.39 6.25
C SER A 136 -8.62 -8.00 5.65
N ARG A 137 -8.41 -6.92 6.43
CA ARG A 137 -8.47 -5.55 5.92
C ARG A 137 -7.34 -5.26 4.93
N ASN A 138 -6.13 -5.77 5.16
CA ASN A 138 -5.01 -5.63 4.22
C ASN A 138 -5.36 -6.27 2.85
N ARG A 139 -5.95 -7.47 2.86
CA ARG A 139 -6.43 -8.15 1.65
C ARG A 139 -7.47 -7.32 0.89
N GLU A 140 -8.42 -6.72 1.59
CA GLU A 140 -9.45 -5.86 0.97
C GLU A 140 -8.82 -4.66 0.26
N LEU A 141 -7.94 -3.93 0.94
CA LEU A 141 -7.22 -2.78 0.38
C LEU A 141 -6.33 -3.18 -0.80
N SER A 142 -5.64 -4.31 -0.66
CA SER A 142 -4.79 -4.89 -1.70
C SER A 142 -5.60 -5.24 -2.94
N THR A 143 -6.77 -5.85 -2.76
CA THR A 143 -7.69 -6.18 -3.86
C THR A 143 -8.10 -4.94 -4.63
N ARG A 144 -8.40 -3.83 -3.93
CA ARG A 144 -8.73 -2.54 -4.58
C ARG A 144 -7.54 -1.97 -5.35
N ALA A 145 -6.33 -2.05 -4.80
CA ALA A 145 -5.13 -1.63 -5.52
C ALA A 145 -4.90 -2.47 -6.80
N TRP A 146 -5.18 -3.77 -6.74
CA TRP A 146 -5.02 -4.67 -7.88
C TRP A 146 -6.00 -4.39 -9.01
N MET A 147 -7.21 -3.91 -8.70
CA MET A 147 -8.21 -3.55 -9.72
C MET A 147 -7.74 -2.42 -10.66
N LEU A 148 -6.71 -1.63 -10.27
CA LEU A 148 -6.09 -0.61 -11.13
C LEU A 148 -5.01 -1.17 -12.06
N ILE A 149 -4.54 -2.40 -11.87
CA ILE A 149 -3.46 -3.00 -12.67
C ILE A 149 -3.76 -2.95 -14.18
N PRO A 150 -4.97 -3.30 -14.67
CA PRO A 150 -5.27 -3.22 -16.10
C PRO A 150 -5.08 -1.82 -16.67
N TYR A 151 -5.54 -0.79 -15.96
CA TYR A 151 -5.36 0.60 -16.37
C TYR A 151 -3.88 1.02 -16.34
N LEU A 152 -3.15 0.67 -15.29
CA LEU A 152 -1.73 1.01 -15.19
C LEU A 152 -0.92 0.42 -16.35
N LYS A 153 -1.26 -0.78 -16.83
CA LYS A 153 -0.62 -1.40 -18.01
C LYS A 153 -0.83 -0.63 -19.32
N THR A 154 -1.79 0.30 -19.40
CA THR A 154 -1.99 1.15 -20.57
C THR A 154 -1.16 2.44 -20.52
N GLN A 155 -0.58 2.76 -19.36
CA GLN A 155 0.21 3.97 -19.15
C GLN A 155 1.67 3.76 -19.53
N LYS A 156 2.43 4.85 -19.64
CA LYS A 156 3.87 4.73 -19.87
C LYS A 156 4.56 4.24 -18.62
N ARG A 157 5.58 3.38 -18.78
CA ARG A 157 6.27 2.73 -17.66
C ARG A 157 6.89 3.75 -16.69
N GLU A 158 7.45 4.84 -17.21
CA GLU A 158 8.02 5.94 -16.43
C GLU A 158 7.00 6.69 -15.55
N GLU A 159 5.71 6.64 -15.89
CA GLU A 159 4.64 7.28 -15.14
C GLU A 159 4.19 6.40 -13.95
N ILE A 160 4.44 5.09 -13.99
CA ILE A 160 3.85 4.11 -13.06
C ILE A 160 4.87 3.26 -12.28
N TYR A 161 6.17 3.31 -12.61
CA TYR A 161 7.18 2.42 -12.00
C TYR A 161 7.26 2.53 -10.47
N HIS A 162 6.96 3.71 -9.93
CA HIS A 162 6.99 3.99 -8.49
C HIS A 162 5.92 3.21 -7.72
N PHE A 163 4.84 2.74 -8.38
CA PHE A 163 3.83 1.88 -7.79
C PHE A 163 4.26 0.42 -7.63
N SER A 164 5.43 0.02 -8.16
CA SER A 164 5.94 -1.33 -7.91
C SER A 164 6.07 -1.63 -6.41
N SER A 165 6.44 -0.65 -5.60
CA SER A 165 6.51 -0.77 -4.13
C SER A 165 5.15 -1.04 -3.48
N LEU A 166 4.07 -0.42 -3.99
CA LEU A 166 2.72 -0.67 -3.53
C LEU A 166 2.36 -2.15 -3.73
N PHE A 167 2.57 -2.69 -4.93
CA PHE A 167 2.23 -4.08 -5.22
C PHE A 167 3.10 -5.07 -4.42
N LYS A 168 4.35 -4.72 -4.11
CA LYS A 168 5.18 -5.51 -3.19
C LYS A 168 4.56 -5.61 -1.79
N LEU A 169 4.02 -4.50 -1.25
CA LEU A 169 3.35 -4.48 0.06
C LEU A 169 2.12 -5.41 0.12
N THR A 170 1.44 -5.59 -1.01
CA THR A 170 0.23 -6.42 -1.09
C THR A 170 0.51 -7.92 -1.16
N PHE A 171 1.75 -8.33 -1.47
CA PHE A 171 2.10 -9.71 -1.83
C PHE A 171 1.81 -10.75 -0.74
N GLU A 172 2.06 -10.43 0.52
CA GLU A 172 1.80 -11.37 1.61
C GLU A 172 0.30 -11.54 1.93
N SER A 173 -0.54 -10.60 1.49
CA SER A 173 -2.00 -10.75 1.57
C SER A 173 -2.58 -11.50 0.36
N ALA A 174 -1.77 -11.75 -0.66
CA ALA A 174 -2.16 -12.45 -1.86
C ALA A 174 -2.28 -13.95 -1.62
N GLU A 175 -3.30 -14.59 -2.18
CA GLU A 175 -3.34 -16.05 -2.22
C GLU A 175 -2.27 -16.54 -3.19
N LYS A 176 -1.91 -17.82 -3.11
CA LYS A 176 -0.82 -18.39 -3.92
C LYS A 176 -0.97 -18.09 -5.41
N TRP A 177 -2.19 -18.16 -5.93
CA TRP A 177 -2.47 -17.89 -7.34
C TRP A 177 -2.35 -16.40 -7.69
N ASP A 178 -2.82 -15.51 -6.82
CA ASP A 178 -2.67 -14.06 -6.99
C ASP A 178 -1.19 -13.64 -6.94
N GLN A 179 -0.38 -14.31 -6.11
CA GLN A 179 1.06 -14.04 -5.99
C GLN A 179 1.79 -14.22 -7.32
N GLU A 180 1.41 -15.21 -8.13
CA GLU A 180 1.98 -15.41 -9.47
C GLU A 180 1.72 -14.21 -10.36
N HIS A 181 0.48 -13.71 -10.37
CA HIS A 181 0.12 -12.50 -11.10
C HIS A 181 0.84 -11.26 -10.58
N LEU A 182 0.99 -11.11 -9.27
CA LEU A 182 1.71 -9.97 -8.68
C LEU A 182 3.21 -10.00 -9.02
N MET A 183 3.84 -11.17 -9.08
CA MET A 183 5.22 -11.29 -9.55
C MET A 183 5.38 -10.78 -10.98
N ASP A 184 4.45 -11.13 -11.88
CA ASP A 184 4.44 -10.63 -13.26
C ASP A 184 4.33 -9.10 -13.31
N ILE A 185 3.48 -8.53 -12.44
CA ILE A 185 3.30 -7.08 -12.36
C ILE A 185 4.53 -6.38 -11.78
N VAL A 186 5.12 -6.92 -10.71
CA VAL A 186 6.35 -6.35 -10.12
C VAL A 186 7.51 -6.44 -11.11
N GLU A 187 7.64 -7.52 -11.87
CA GLU A 187 8.65 -7.64 -12.92
C GLU A 187 8.41 -6.59 -14.04
N TYR A 188 7.15 -6.46 -14.47
CA TYR A 188 6.74 -5.47 -15.46
C TYR A 188 6.98 -4.03 -14.99
N LEU A 189 6.70 -3.68 -13.73
CA LEU A 189 6.84 -2.32 -13.22
C LEU A 189 8.25 -1.99 -12.71
N GLY A 190 8.89 -2.93 -12.01
CA GLY A 190 10.08 -2.72 -11.19
C GLY A 190 11.41 -2.96 -11.87
N CYS A 191 11.44 -3.32 -13.16
CA CYS A 191 12.66 -3.57 -13.93
C CYS A 191 13.62 -4.56 -13.25
N VAL A 192 13.11 -5.63 -12.62
CA VAL A 192 13.96 -6.63 -11.95
C VAL A 192 14.71 -7.42 -13.03
N PRO A 193 16.05 -7.28 -13.16
CA PRO A 193 16.78 -8.02 -14.15
C PRO A 193 16.95 -9.47 -13.66
N LEU A 194 16.32 -10.41 -14.34
CA LEU A 194 16.53 -11.85 -14.13
C LEU A 194 17.60 -12.34 -15.10
N GLU A 195 18.64 -12.99 -14.57
CA GLU A 195 19.68 -13.63 -15.36
C GLU A 195 19.23 -15.03 -15.84
N PRO A 196 19.69 -15.50 -17.01
CA PRO A 196 19.39 -16.85 -17.48
C PRO A 196 19.79 -17.92 -16.46
N GLY A 197 18.86 -18.82 -16.13
CA GLY A 197 19.09 -19.94 -15.21
C GLY A 197 18.76 -19.66 -13.74
N GLN A 198 18.33 -18.45 -13.41
CA GLN A 198 17.81 -18.12 -12.09
C GLN A 198 16.38 -18.66 -11.88
N ASP A 199 16.07 -19.10 -10.64
CA ASP A 199 14.69 -19.38 -10.25
C ASP A 199 13.95 -18.06 -10.02
N ARG A 200 13.15 -17.68 -11.02
CA ARG A 200 12.30 -16.49 -11.00
C ARG A 200 11.45 -16.40 -9.73
N THR A 201 10.86 -17.51 -9.30
CA THR A 201 9.92 -17.53 -8.18
C THR A 201 10.65 -17.25 -6.88
N GLU A 202 11.79 -17.90 -6.67
CA GLU A 202 12.63 -17.69 -5.48
C GLU A 202 13.11 -16.23 -5.40
N ILE A 203 13.67 -15.71 -6.49
CA ILE A 203 14.21 -14.35 -6.53
C ILE A 203 13.13 -13.30 -6.34
N LEU A 204 12.02 -13.39 -7.07
CA LEU A 204 10.95 -12.41 -6.95
C LEU A 204 10.29 -12.49 -5.59
N THR A 205 10.07 -13.68 -5.04
CA THR A 205 9.50 -13.83 -3.69
C THR A 205 10.40 -13.21 -2.62
N ASP A 206 11.71 -13.49 -2.64
CA ASP A 206 12.66 -12.91 -1.69
C ASP A 206 12.71 -11.38 -1.84
N LEU A 207 12.87 -10.89 -3.07
CA LEU A 207 12.95 -9.46 -3.36
C LEU A 207 11.69 -8.71 -2.91
N ILE A 208 10.51 -9.21 -3.31
CA ILE A 208 9.22 -8.61 -2.98
C ILE A 208 9.02 -8.58 -1.47
N THR A 209 9.26 -9.71 -0.80
CA THR A 209 9.06 -9.83 0.65
C THR A 209 10.04 -8.94 1.41
N ARG A 210 11.32 -8.91 1.00
CA ARG A 210 12.34 -8.07 1.63
C ARG A 210 12.03 -6.59 1.47
N GLU A 211 11.65 -6.16 0.28
CA GLU A 211 11.29 -4.76 0.05
C GLU A 211 10.03 -4.35 0.79
N ALA A 212 8.97 -5.17 0.77
CA ALA A 212 7.75 -4.91 1.53
C ALA A 212 8.05 -4.70 3.03
N LYS A 213 8.93 -5.53 3.60
CA LYS A 213 9.42 -5.43 4.98
C LYS A 213 10.19 -4.12 5.23
N ILE A 214 11.07 -3.71 4.31
CA ILE A 214 11.77 -2.42 4.40
C ILE A 214 10.78 -1.26 4.41
N PHE A 215 9.76 -1.28 3.54
CA PHE A 215 8.73 -0.25 3.46
C PHE A 215 7.85 -0.20 4.72
N SER A 216 7.53 -1.33 5.34
CA SER A 216 6.78 -1.36 6.60
C SER A 216 7.64 -1.13 7.85
N GLY A 217 8.96 -0.92 7.69
CA GLY A 217 9.89 -0.79 8.80
C GLY A 217 10.15 -2.10 9.56
N ARG A 218 9.66 -3.24 9.06
CA ARG A 218 9.99 -4.57 9.58
C ARG A 218 11.41 -4.90 9.15
N LEU A 219 12.38 -4.67 10.01
CA LEU A 219 13.72 -5.23 9.78
C LEU A 219 13.62 -6.75 9.74
N VAL A 220 14.23 -7.36 8.72
CA VAL A 220 14.47 -8.79 8.65
C VAL A 220 15.25 -9.16 9.90
N LEU A 221 14.56 -9.68 10.92
CA LEU A 221 15.21 -10.38 12.01
C LEU A 221 15.90 -11.55 11.33
N GLU A 222 17.20 -11.43 11.08
CA GLU A 222 18.03 -12.56 10.68
C GLU A 222 17.92 -13.58 11.82
N SER A 223 17.12 -14.62 11.58
CA SER A 223 17.05 -15.82 12.40
C SER A 223 18.26 -16.70 12.12
#